data_AF-A0A376MMF4-F1
#
_entry.id   AF-A0A376MMF4-F1
#
_cell.length_a   1.000
_cell.length_b   1.000
_cell.length_c   1.000
_cell.angle_alpha   90.00
_cell.angle_beta   90.00
_cell.angle_gamma   90.00
#
_symmetry.space_group_name_H-M   'P 1'
#
loop_
_entity.id
_entity.type
_entity.pdbx_description
1 polymer ?
#
loop_
_entity_poly.entity_id
_entity_poly.type
_entity_poly.pdbx_seq_one_letter_code
_entity_poly.pdbx_strand_id
1 'polypeptide(L)'
;MRALTLLQKHHVDYNVLVCVNRTSALQPLQVYDFLCDAGAEFIQFIPVVERLADETAAHAGLKLHAPGDIQGELTEWSVRPDEFGEFLVAIFDHWIKRDVGKIFVMNIEWAFANFVGAPGAVCHHQPTCGRSVIVEHNGDVYACDHYVYPQYRLGNMHQQTIAEMVDSPQQQVFGEDKFKQLPAQCRSCNVLKACWGGCPKHRFMLDASGQTRAELFVCRVSALFPPSTAIS
;
A
#
# COMPACT_ATOMS: atom_id res chain seq x y z
N MET A 1 8.38 -22.01 7.25
CA MET A 1 9.84 -22.18 7.03
C MET A 1 10.20 -23.18 5.93
N ARG A 2 9.60 -24.37 5.84
CA ARG A 2 9.96 -25.38 4.81
C ARG A 2 10.03 -24.84 3.36
N ALA A 3 9.05 -24.05 2.94
CA ALA A 3 9.04 -23.46 1.59
C ALA A 3 10.23 -22.50 1.38
N LEU A 4 10.48 -21.59 2.33
CA LEU A 4 11.62 -20.68 2.30
C LEU A 4 12.95 -21.43 2.17
N THR A 5 13.16 -22.47 3.00
CA THR A 5 14.37 -23.29 2.94
C THR A 5 14.56 -23.96 1.57
N LEU A 6 13.47 -24.37 0.90
CA LEU A 6 13.56 -24.92 -0.46
C LEU A 6 13.95 -23.85 -1.48
N LEU A 7 13.37 -22.65 -1.40
CA LEU A 7 13.74 -21.53 -2.27
C LEU A 7 15.23 -21.20 -2.12
N GLN A 8 15.70 -21.08 -0.87
CA GLN A 8 17.10 -20.82 -0.55
C GLN A 8 18.04 -21.94 -1.02
N LYS A 9 17.69 -23.21 -0.77
CA LYS A 9 18.47 -24.38 -1.21
C LYS A 9 18.68 -24.41 -2.73
N HIS A 10 17.68 -23.95 -3.48
CA HIS A 10 17.69 -23.95 -4.94
C HIS A 10 18.09 -22.60 -5.54
N HIS A 11 18.55 -21.64 -4.73
CA HIS A 11 18.95 -20.30 -5.16
C HIS A 11 17.88 -19.59 -6.02
N VAL A 12 16.62 -19.76 -5.65
CA VAL A 12 15.50 -19.04 -6.28
C VAL A 12 15.46 -17.64 -5.69
N ASP A 13 15.36 -16.60 -6.53
CA ASP A 13 15.14 -15.23 -6.06
C ASP A 13 13.74 -15.08 -5.47
N TYR A 14 13.63 -14.45 -4.30
CA TYR A 14 12.35 -14.28 -3.61
C TYR A 14 12.29 -12.98 -2.80
N ASN A 15 11.07 -12.51 -2.61
CA ASN A 15 10.72 -11.48 -1.64
C ASN A 15 9.84 -12.10 -0.56
N VAL A 16 9.90 -11.57 0.66
CA VAL A 16 8.98 -11.92 1.73
C VAL A 16 7.91 -10.83 1.87
N LEU A 17 6.66 -11.21 1.65
CA LEU A 17 5.49 -10.37 1.86
C LEU A 17 4.93 -10.65 3.26
N VAL A 18 4.77 -9.59 4.06
CA VAL A 18 4.40 -9.69 5.47
C VAL A 18 3.14 -8.85 5.72
N CYS A 19 2.03 -9.52 6.00
CA CYS A 19 0.80 -8.85 6.40
C CYS A 19 0.93 -8.34 7.84
N VAL A 20 0.78 -7.03 8.04
CA VAL A 20 0.81 -6.38 9.36
C VAL A 20 -0.63 -6.11 9.79
N ASN A 21 -1.09 -6.91 10.75
CA ASN A 21 -2.38 -6.76 11.42
C ASN A 21 -2.22 -6.03 12.76
N ARG A 22 -3.34 -5.83 13.46
CA ARG A 22 -3.39 -5.17 14.78
C ARG A 22 -2.48 -5.79 15.85
N THR A 23 -2.26 -7.10 15.81
CA THR A 23 -1.40 -7.79 16.79
C THR A 23 0.06 -7.66 16.41
N SER A 24 0.42 -7.96 15.15
CA SER A 24 1.81 -7.90 14.69
C SER A 24 2.39 -6.50 14.72
N ALA A 25 1.55 -5.47 14.56
CA ALA A 25 1.98 -4.06 14.62
C ALA A 25 2.62 -3.69 15.97
N LEU A 26 2.28 -4.41 17.04
CA LEU A 26 2.81 -4.16 18.38
C LEU A 26 4.18 -4.80 18.62
N GLN A 27 4.68 -5.60 17.69
CA GLN A 27 5.95 -6.34 17.83
C GLN A 27 6.88 -6.16 16.62
N PRO A 28 7.20 -4.92 16.20
CA PRO A 28 7.95 -4.64 14.98
C PRO A 28 9.29 -5.35 14.91
N LEU A 29 10.10 -5.23 15.96
CA LEU A 29 11.45 -5.79 15.98
C LEU A 29 11.44 -7.31 16.04
N GLN A 30 10.48 -7.92 16.74
CA GLN A 30 10.35 -9.38 16.77
C GLN A 30 10.02 -9.94 15.38
N VAL A 31 9.12 -9.28 14.65
CA VAL A 31 8.77 -9.67 13.28
C VAL A 31 9.97 -9.47 12.36
N TYR A 32 10.61 -8.30 12.41
CA TYR A 32 11.74 -7.98 11.54
C TYR A 32 12.95 -8.88 11.79
N ASP A 33 13.40 -9.04 13.04
CA ASP A 33 14.55 -9.86 13.37
C ASP A 33 14.32 -11.34 13.04
N PHE A 34 13.10 -11.85 13.26
CA PHE A 34 12.75 -13.21 12.83
C PHE A 34 12.96 -13.43 11.31
N LEU A 35 12.61 -12.42 10.49
CA LEU A 35 12.78 -12.49 9.04
C LEU A 35 14.25 -12.39 8.64
N CYS A 36 15.02 -11.50 9.28
CA CYS A 36 16.45 -11.40 9.07
C CYS A 36 17.17 -12.71 9.46
N ASP A 37 16.83 -13.29 10.62
CA ASP A 37 17.38 -14.56 11.09
C ASP A 37 17.02 -15.73 10.18
N ALA A 38 15.87 -15.65 9.50
CA ALA A 38 15.46 -16.59 8.47
C ALA A 38 16.19 -16.43 7.13
N GLY A 39 17.06 -15.42 7.00
CA GLY A 39 17.82 -15.12 5.79
C GLY A 39 17.04 -14.34 4.73
N ALA A 40 15.95 -13.65 5.10
CA ALA A 40 15.20 -12.82 4.17
C ALA A 40 15.93 -11.50 3.91
N GLU A 41 16.25 -11.23 2.64
CA GLU A 41 16.93 -10.00 2.22
C GLU A 41 15.96 -8.93 1.70
N PHE A 42 14.88 -9.32 1.03
CA PHE A 42 13.88 -8.39 0.48
C PHE A 42 12.55 -8.56 1.23
N ILE A 43 12.16 -7.54 2.01
CA ILE A 43 11.01 -7.61 2.92
C ILE A 43 10.02 -6.49 2.60
N GLN A 44 8.75 -6.85 2.39
CA GLN A 44 7.66 -5.91 2.18
C GLN A 44 6.60 -6.09 3.26
N PHE A 45 6.32 -5.02 4.01
CA PHE A 45 5.24 -4.96 4.99
C PHE A 45 3.98 -4.39 4.36
N ILE A 46 2.88 -5.14 4.45
CA ILE A 46 1.59 -4.83 3.83
C ILE A 46 0.58 -4.62 4.97
N PRO A 47 0.02 -3.41 5.15
CA PRO A 47 -0.94 -3.18 6.21
C PRO A 47 -2.24 -3.92 5.91
N VAL A 48 -2.77 -4.65 6.89
CA VAL A 48 -4.09 -5.27 6.79
C VAL A 48 -5.12 -4.24 7.23
N VAL A 49 -5.85 -3.68 6.27
CA VAL A 49 -6.85 -2.63 6.51
C VAL A 49 -8.15 -2.99 5.80
N GLU A 50 -9.04 -3.64 6.53
CA GLU A 50 -10.32 -4.12 6.02
C GLU A 50 -11.50 -3.59 6.84
N ARG A 51 -12.66 -3.51 6.16
CA ARG A 51 -13.94 -3.07 6.73
C ARG A 51 -14.98 -4.17 6.60
N LEU A 52 -15.87 -4.28 7.58
CA LEU A 52 -17.02 -5.19 7.57
C LEU A 52 -17.91 -4.88 6.36
N ALA A 53 -18.38 -5.91 5.68
CA ALA A 53 -19.32 -5.78 4.57
C ALA A 53 -20.57 -4.98 4.98
N ASP A 54 -20.99 -4.07 4.11
CA ASP A 54 -22.32 -3.48 4.17
C ASP A 54 -23.36 -4.43 3.58
N GLU A 55 -24.64 -4.04 3.62
CA GLU A 55 -25.71 -4.83 3.02
C GLU A 55 -25.44 -5.10 1.54
N THR A 56 -24.96 -4.11 0.78
CA THR A 56 -24.67 -4.25 -0.65
C THR A 56 -23.64 -5.33 -0.93
N ALA A 57 -22.48 -5.28 -0.25
CA ALA A 57 -21.42 -6.25 -0.39
C ALA A 57 -21.88 -7.65 0.05
N ALA A 58 -22.64 -7.74 1.15
CA ALA A 58 -23.17 -9.00 1.65
C ALA A 58 -24.13 -9.67 0.66
N HIS A 59 -25.03 -8.91 0.03
CA HIS A 59 -25.93 -9.43 -1.02
C HIS A 59 -25.18 -9.92 -2.26
N ALA A 60 -24.00 -9.35 -2.55
CA ALA A 60 -23.11 -9.80 -3.62
C ALA A 60 -22.22 -11.00 -3.22
N GLY A 61 -22.37 -11.53 -2.00
CA GLY A 61 -21.56 -12.64 -1.49
C GLY A 61 -20.14 -12.23 -1.05
N LEU A 62 -19.88 -10.93 -0.94
CA LEU A 62 -18.60 -10.39 -0.51
C LEU A 62 -18.56 -10.25 1.01
N LYS A 63 -17.40 -10.53 1.61
CA LYS A 63 -17.20 -10.52 3.06
C LYS A 63 -16.69 -9.19 3.61
N LEU A 64 -16.25 -8.30 2.72
CA LEU A 64 -15.61 -7.04 3.06
C LEU A 64 -16.30 -5.90 2.31
N HIS A 65 -16.24 -4.71 2.90
CA HIS A 65 -16.78 -3.50 2.30
C HIS A 65 -16.01 -3.12 1.03
N ALA A 66 -16.71 -2.64 0.01
CA ALA A 66 -16.08 -2.07 -1.17
C ALA A 66 -15.21 -0.85 -0.83
N PRO A 67 -14.10 -0.61 -1.55
CA PRO A 67 -13.37 0.65 -1.46
C PRO A 67 -14.18 1.81 -2.05
N GLY A 68 -13.74 3.05 -1.83
CA GLY A 68 -14.33 4.26 -2.43
C GLY A 68 -15.38 4.98 -1.59
N ASP A 69 -15.97 4.32 -0.59
CA ASP A 69 -16.80 4.96 0.44
C ASP A 69 -15.96 5.32 1.68
N ILE A 70 -16.38 6.34 2.42
CA ILE A 70 -15.85 6.74 3.74
C ILE A 70 -16.54 5.98 4.90
N GLN A 71 -17.70 5.38 4.65
CA GLN A 71 -18.46 4.64 5.67
C GLN A 71 -17.90 3.23 5.91
N GLY A 72 -18.32 2.61 7.01
CA GLY A 72 -18.00 1.22 7.34
C GLY A 72 -17.11 1.05 8.56
N GLU A 73 -17.34 -0.03 9.29
CA GLU A 73 -16.61 -0.38 10.50
C GLU A 73 -15.37 -1.20 10.17
N LEU A 74 -14.22 -0.86 10.77
CA LEU A 74 -12.99 -1.64 10.62
C LEU A 74 -13.14 -3.03 11.25
N THR A 75 -12.61 -4.05 10.57
CA THR A 75 -12.51 -5.39 11.16
C THR A 75 -11.55 -5.39 12.36
N GLU A 76 -11.75 -6.31 13.30
CA GLU A 76 -10.98 -6.36 14.56
C GLU A 76 -9.46 -6.56 14.35
N TRP A 77 -9.08 -7.23 13.26
CA TRP A 77 -7.69 -7.50 12.90
C TRP A 77 -7.04 -6.35 12.10
N SER A 78 -7.80 -5.36 11.65
CA SER A 78 -7.26 -4.23 10.91
C SER A 78 -6.26 -3.45 11.75
N VAL A 79 -5.07 -3.20 11.19
CA VAL A 79 -4.05 -2.39 11.86
C VAL A 79 -4.53 -0.94 11.97
N ARG A 80 -4.29 -0.29 13.12
CA ARG A 80 -4.57 1.14 13.22
C ARG A 80 -3.49 1.92 12.49
N PRO A 81 -3.84 3.03 11.84
CA PRO A 81 -2.87 3.73 11.02
C PRO A 81 -1.68 4.29 11.85
N ASP A 82 -1.90 4.72 13.11
CA ASP A 82 -0.79 5.15 13.99
C ASP A 82 0.14 3.98 14.35
N GLU A 83 -0.43 2.80 14.67
CA GLU A 83 0.31 1.58 14.99
C GLU A 83 1.17 1.12 13.81
N PHE A 84 0.64 1.17 12.58
CA PHE A 84 1.42 0.83 11.39
C PHE A 84 2.58 1.81 11.15
N GLY A 85 2.34 3.11 11.34
CA GLY A 85 3.39 4.12 11.26
C GLY A 85 4.51 3.89 12.29
N GLU A 86 4.15 3.60 13.54
CA GLU A 86 5.11 3.28 14.61
C GLU A 86 5.88 1.98 14.34
N PHE A 87 5.20 0.95 13.82
CA PHE A 87 5.82 -0.32 13.44
C PHE A 87 6.97 -0.10 12.44
N LEU A 88 6.75 0.72 11.41
CA LEU A 88 7.75 0.98 10.37
C LEU A 88 8.86 1.92 10.82
N VAL A 89 8.55 2.92 11.65
CA VAL A 89 9.58 3.79 12.25
C VAL A 89 10.52 2.95 13.12
N ALA A 90 9.99 2.05 13.94
CA ALA A 90 10.81 1.16 14.76
C ALA A 90 11.72 0.26 13.90
N ILE A 91 11.20 -0.27 12.79
CA ILE A 91 12.01 -1.06 11.85
C ILE A 91 13.07 -0.20 11.18
N PHE A 92 12.74 1.01 10.73
CA PHE A 92 13.70 1.91 10.12
C PHE A 92 14.85 2.26 11.08
N ASP A 93 14.53 2.64 12.31
CA ASP A 93 15.51 3.02 13.34
C ASP A 93 16.47 1.88 13.70
N HIS A 94 16.00 0.64 13.54
CA HIS A 94 16.80 -0.56 13.77
C HIS A 94 17.61 -0.93 12.52
N TRP A 95 16.98 -0.97 11.35
CA TRP A 95 17.57 -1.26 10.05
C TRP A 95 18.73 -0.29 9.72
N ILE A 96 18.54 1.02 9.90
CA ILE A 96 19.54 2.04 9.51
C ILE A 96 20.88 1.86 10.23
N LYS A 97 20.87 1.26 11.43
CA LYS A 97 22.07 1.05 12.26
C LYS A 97 22.82 -0.23 11.91
N ARG A 98 22.17 -1.20 11.25
CA ARG A 98 22.66 -2.58 11.16
C ARG A 98 22.73 -3.13 9.73
N ASP A 99 21.72 -2.82 8.92
CA ASP A 99 21.34 -3.64 7.77
C ASP A 99 21.33 -2.88 6.43
N VAL A 100 21.70 -1.59 6.43
CA VAL A 100 21.82 -0.77 5.21
C VAL A 100 22.75 -1.44 4.21
N GLY A 101 22.24 -1.62 2.98
CA GLY A 101 22.97 -2.27 1.89
C GLY A 101 23.03 -3.81 1.98
N LYS A 102 22.35 -4.41 2.96
CA LYS A 102 22.26 -5.88 3.13
C LYS A 102 20.82 -6.38 3.08
N ILE A 103 19.92 -5.70 3.79
CA ILE A 103 18.49 -6.00 3.81
C ILE A 103 17.75 -4.83 3.17
N PHE A 104 16.81 -5.13 2.28
CA PHE A 104 16.00 -4.18 1.53
C PHE A 104 14.57 -4.23 2.07
N VAL A 105 14.24 -3.27 2.93
CA VAL A 105 12.87 -3.07 3.41
C VAL A 105 12.14 -2.24 2.36
N MET A 106 11.36 -2.89 1.52
CA MET A 106 10.80 -2.30 0.29
C MET A 106 9.97 -1.03 0.55
N ASN A 107 9.27 -0.97 1.68
CA ASN A 107 8.54 0.22 2.10
C ASN A 107 9.44 1.47 2.20
N ILE A 108 10.66 1.31 2.70
CA ILE A 108 11.67 2.37 2.84
C ILE A 108 12.30 2.66 1.48
N GLU A 109 12.69 1.61 0.74
CA GLU A 109 13.32 1.74 -0.59
C GLU A 109 12.44 2.54 -1.56
N TRP A 110 11.13 2.24 -1.61
CA TRP A 110 10.21 2.95 -2.48
C TRP A 110 9.95 4.39 -2.04
N ALA A 111 9.87 4.65 -0.73
CA ALA A 111 9.71 6.00 -0.22
C ALA A 111 10.95 6.86 -0.53
N PHE A 112 12.15 6.29 -0.34
CA PHE A 112 13.42 6.94 -0.68
C PHE A 112 13.53 7.23 -2.17
N ALA A 113 13.27 6.24 -3.03
CA ALA A 113 13.31 6.40 -4.49
C ALA A 113 12.44 7.59 -4.96
N ASN A 114 11.19 7.65 -4.50
CA ASN A 114 10.31 8.76 -4.87
C ASN A 114 10.74 10.09 -4.27
N PHE A 115 11.28 10.10 -3.05
CA PHE A 115 11.80 11.30 -2.42
C PHE A 115 12.94 11.93 -3.23
N VAL A 116 13.85 11.11 -3.78
CA VAL A 116 14.96 11.58 -4.63
C VAL A 116 14.57 11.79 -6.11
N GLY A 117 13.29 11.68 -6.44
CA GLY A 117 12.78 11.90 -7.79
C GLY A 117 13.01 10.74 -8.77
N ALA A 118 13.45 9.57 -8.29
CA ALA A 118 13.39 8.34 -9.07
C ALA A 118 11.95 7.84 -9.10
N PRO A 119 11.42 7.39 -10.26
CA PRO A 119 10.06 6.86 -10.32
C PRO A 119 9.99 5.57 -9.48
N GLY A 120 9.38 5.64 -8.30
CA GLY A 120 9.18 4.45 -7.48
C GLY A 120 8.28 3.44 -8.17
N ALA A 121 8.64 2.16 -8.08
CA ALA A 121 8.00 1.09 -8.85
C ALA A 121 6.52 0.83 -8.50
N VAL A 122 6.04 1.31 -7.35
CA VAL A 122 4.72 0.93 -6.81
C VAL A 122 3.70 2.07 -6.89
N CYS A 123 2.48 1.72 -7.30
CA CYS A 123 1.41 2.68 -7.56
C CYS A 123 1.03 3.52 -6.32
N HIS A 124 1.18 2.99 -5.10
CA HIS A 124 0.83 3.71 -3.88
C HIS A 124 1.77 4.88 -3.58
N HIS A 125 2.97 4.92 -4.17
CA HIS A 125 3.91 6.04 -4.08
C HIS A 125 3.98 6.91 -5.36
N GLN A 126 3.03 6.78 -6.28
CA GLN A 126 2.94 7.61 -7.49
C GLN A 126 1.82 8.66 -7.38
N PRO A 127 1.84 9.78 -8.13
CA PRO A 127 0.71 10.72 -8.10
C PRO A 127 -0.60 10.08 -8.60
N THR A 128 -0.52 9.17 -9.57
CA THR A 128 -1.65 8.45 -10.16
C THR A 128 -1.52 6.94 -10.00
N CYS A 129 -2.63 6.20 -10.18
CA CYS A 129 -2.66 4.74 -10.21
C CYS A 129 -3.46 4.23 -11.43
N GLY A 130 -3.99 3.00 -11.38
CA GLY A 130 -4.91 2.50 -12.42
C GLY A 130 -4.27 1.86 -13.66
N ARG A 131 -2.96 1.54 -13.64
CA ARG A 131 -2.33 0.79 -14.74
C ARG A 131 -2.05 -0.68 -14.40
N SER A 132 -2.13 -1.04 -13.11
CA SER A 132 -2.00 -2.42 -12.61
C SER A 132 -3.39 -3.06 -12.49
N VAL A 133 -4.01 -3.35 -13.63
CA VAL A 133 -5.30 -4.05 -13.68
C VAL A 133 -5.14 -5.52 -13.26
N ILE A 134 -6.21 -6.11 -12.77
CA ILE A 134 -6.25 -7.53 -12.40
C ILE A 134 -7.17 -8.29 -13.34
N VAL A 135 -6.79 -9.52 -13.67
CA VAL A 135 -7.58 -10.43 -14.50
C VAL A 135 -7.99 -11.61 -13.63
N GLU A 136 -9.29 -11.79 -13.46
CA GLU A 136 -9.85 -12.94 -12.76
C GLU A 136 -9.84 -14.20 -13.63
N HIS A 137 -10.00 -15.36 -13.00
CA HIS A 137 -9.91 -16.65 -13.69
C HIS A 137 -10.94 -16.83 -14.83
N ASN A 138 -12.03 -16.06 -14.84
CA ASN A 138 -13.08 -16.06 -15.86
C ASN A 138 -12.79 -15.05 -17.00
N GLY A 139 -11.63 -14.38 -16.97
CA GLY A 139 -11.22 -13.36 -17.93
C GLY A 139 -11.74 -11.96 -17.61
N ASP A 140 -12.53 -11.76 -16.55
CA ASP A 140 -12.97 -10.42 -16.17
C ASP A 140 -11.80 -9.57 -15.71
N VAL A 141 -11.78 -8.31 -16.15
CA VAL A 141 -10.73 -7.36 -15.84
C VAL A 141 -11.27 -6.27 -14.93
N TYR A 142 -10.57 -6.00 -13.83
CA TYR A 142 -10.92 -4.96 -12.86
C TYR A 142 -9.80 -3.93 -12.71
N ALA A 143 -10.16 -2.76 -12.20
CA ALA A 143 -9.27 -1.60 -12.13
C ALA A 143 -7.95 -1.84 -11.38
N CYS A 144 -7.94 -2.70 -10.35
CA CYS A 144 -6.82 -3.00 -9.46
C CYS A 144 -7.20 -4.18 -8.55
N ASP A 145 -6.21 -4.90 -7.99
CA ASP A 145 -6.40 -5.98 -7.00
C ASP A 145 -7.17 -5.54 -5.73
N HIS A 146 -7.11 -4.26 -5.37
CA HIS A 146 -7.89 -3.68 -4.29
C HIS A 146 -9.35 -3.36 -4.65
N TYR A 147 -9.68 -3.36 -5.95
CA TYR A 147 -10.93 -2.87 -6.52
C TYR A 147 -11.62 -3.96 -7.36
N VAL A 148 -11.62 -5.20 -6.88
CA VAL A 148 -12.32 -6.34 -7.53
C VAL A 148 -13.78 -6.38 -7.09
N TYR A 149 -14.53 -5.34 -7.48
CA TYR A 149 -15.97 -5.22 -7.21
C TYR A 149 -16.70 -4.84 -8.50
N PRO A 150 -18.01 -5.18 -8.65
CA PRO A 150 -18.73 -5.00 -9.91
C PRO A 150 -18.63 -3.59 -10.52
N GLN A 151 -18.65 -2.54 -9.69
CA GLN A 151 -18.55 -1.14 -10.14
C GLN A 151 -17.18 -0.75 -10.71
N TYR A 152 -16.15 -1.57 -10.50
CA TYR A 152 -14.78 -1.37 -10.97
C TYR A 152 -14.37 -2.36 -12.07
N ARG A 153 -15.32 -3.16 -12.59
CA ARG A 153 -15.10 -4.04 -13.74
C ARG A 153 -14.93 -3.20 -15.00
N LEU A 154 -13.85 -3.42 -15.73
CA LEU A 154 -13.53 -2.75 -16.99
C LEU A 154 -14.07 -3.50 -18.20
N GLY A 155 -14.11 -4.83 -18.12
CA GLY A 155 -14.55 -5.68 -19.24
C GLY A 155 -14.13 -7.13 -19.05
N ASN A 156 -13.96 -7.84 -20.16
CA ASN A 156 -13.48 -9.22 -20.19
C ASN A 156 -12.43 -9.39 -21.30
N MET A 157 -11.29 -9.99 -20.97
CA MET A 157 -10.14 -10.12 -21.87
C MET A 157 -10.41 -11.00 -23.10
N HIS A 158 -11.46 -11.81 -23.10
CA HIS A 158 -11.87 -12.60 -24.26
C HIS A 158 -12.64 -11.77 -25.29
N GLN A 159 -13.09 -10.56 -24.93
CA GLN A 159 -13.93 -9.70 -25.75
C GLN A 159 -13.22 -8.41 -26.17
N GLN A 160 -12.29 -7.92 -25.35
CA GLN A 160 -11.58 -6.65 -25.51
C GLN A 160 -10.10 -6.83 -25.18
N THR A 161 -9.23 -6.03 -25.78
CA THR A 161 -7.82 -6.01 -25.43
C THR A 161 -7.58 -5.32 -24.08
N ILE A 162 -6.52 -5.71 -23.38
CA ILE A 162 -6.11 -5.06 -22.13
C ILE A 162 -5.81 -3.58 -22.35
N ALA A 163 -5.21 -3.21 -23.49
CA ALA A 163 -4.92 -1.83 -23.83
C ALA A 163 -6.19 -0.97 -23.89
N GLU A 164 -7.24 -1.46 -24.57
CA GLU A 164 -8.53 -0.75 -24.63
C GLU A 164 -9.16 -0.56 -23.25
N MET A 165 -9.06 -1.55 -22.37
CA MET A 165 -9.58 -1.45 -21.00
C MET A 165 -8.75 -0.50 -20.13
N VAL A 166 -7.42 -0.56 -20.21
CA VAL A 166 -6.50 0.28 -19.43
C VAL A 166 -6.56 1.74 -19.85
N ASP A 167 -6.69 2.01 -21.15
CA ASP A 167 -6.74 3.37 -21.70
C ASP A 167 -8.19 3.90 -21.81
N SER A 168 -9.18 3.18 -21.27
CA SER A 168 -10.58 3.61 -21.22
C SER A 168 -10.77 4.88 -20.38
N PRO A 169 -11.77 5.74 -20.70
CA PRO A 169 -12.04 6.95 -19.91
C PRO A 169 -12.32 6.66 -18.43
N GLN A 170 -13.02 5.56 -18.13
CA GLN A 170 -13.30 5.13 -16.75
C GLN A 170 -12.01 4.84 -15.98
N GLN A 171 -11.06 4.13 -16.60
CA GLN A 171 -9.80 3.77 -15.94
C GLN A 171 -8.86 4.96 -15.80
N GLN A 172 -8.85 5.89 -16.76
CA GLN A 172 -8.13 7.15 -16.65
C GLN A 172 -8.65 7.99 -15.47
N VAL A 173 -9.97 8.14 -15.34
CA VAL A 173 -10.59 8.84 -14.20
C VAL A 173 -10.21 8.16 -12.88
N PHE A 174 -10.33 6.83 -12.80
CA PHE A 174 -9.92 6.06 -11.61
C PHE A 174 -8.46 6.32 -11.22
N GLY A 175 -7.55 6.35 -12.19
CA GLY A 175 -6.13 6.59 -11.94
C GLY A 175 -5.82 8.03 -11.50
N GLU A 176 -6.49 9.02 -12.10
CA GLU A 176 -6.32 10.44 -11.79
C GLU A 176 -6.94 10.85 -10.45
N ASP A 177 -8.00 10.16 -10.02
CA ASP A 177 -8.69 10.41 -8.76
C ASP A 177 -7.75 10.30 -7.56
N LYS A 178 -6.72 9.45 -7.65
CA LYS A 178 -5.67 9.37 -6.63
C LYS A 178 -5.06 10.75 -6.31
N PHE A 179 -4.76 11.55 -7.34
CA PHE A 179 -4.21 12.89 -7.17
C PHE A 179 -5.31 13.92 -6.90
N LYS A 180 -6.40 13.87 -7.67
CA LYS A 180 -7.49 14.85 -7.58
C LYS A 180 -8.17 14.85 -6.22
N GLN A 181 -8.27 13.69 -5.57
CA GLN A 181 -8.90 13.51 -4.26
C GLN A 181 -7.88 13.49 -3.11
N LEU A 182 -6.67 14.05 -3.32
CA LEU A 182 -5.72 14.23 -2.22
C LEU A 182 -6.33 15.11 -1.11
N PRO A 183 -6.32 14.65 0.15
CA PRO A 183 -6.68 15.45 1.31
C PRO A 183 -5.90 16.76 1.42
N ALA A 184 -6.51 17.79 2.02
CA ALA A 184 -5.87 19.09 2.22
C ALA A 184 -4.54 18.97 2.97
N GLN A 185 -4.50 18.16 4.04
CA GLN A 185 -3.29 17.85 4.81
C GLN A 185 -2.14 17.25 3.97
N CYS A 186 -2.45 16.51 2.90
CA CYS A 186 -1.44 15.94 2.02
C CYS A 186 -0.90 16.98 1.04
N ARG A 187 -1.77 17.88 0.56
CA ARG A 187 -1.38 18.96 -0.38
C ARG A 187 -0.41 19.95 0.26
N SER A 188 -0.50 20.17 1.56
CA SER A 188 0.42 21.01 2.34
C SER A 188 1.58 20.24 2.99
N CYS A 189 1.70 18.93 2.75
CA CYS A 189 2.72 18.10 3.38
C CYS A 189 4.09 18.26 2.69
N ASN A 190 5.12 18.60 3.47
CA ASN A 190 6.49 18.80 2.96
C ASN A 190 7.12 17.53 2.35
N VAL A 191 6.62 16.35 2.68
CA VAL A 191 7.10 15.07 2.15
C VAL A 191 6.10 14.39 1.22
N LEU A 192 5.15 15.14 0.64
CA LEU A 192 4.15 14.60 -0.28
C LEU A 192 4.79 13.73 -1.39
N LYS A 193 5.93 14.15 -1.94
CA LYS A 193 6.60 13.40 -3.02
C LYS A 193 7.07 12.01 -2.60
N ALA A 194 7.31 11.76 -1.31
CA ALA A 194 7.67 10.44 -0.83
C ALA A 194 6.48 9.46 -0.82
N CYS A 195 5.23 9.96 -0.79
CA CYS A 195 4.04 9.12 -0.56
C CYS A 195 2.85 9.28 -1.49
N TRP A 196 2.63 10.49 -2.00
CA TRP A 196 1.44 10.87 -2.77
C TRP A 196 0.12 10.44 -2.11
N GLY A 197 0.07 10.52 -0.77
CA GLY A 197 -1.10 10.17 0.04
C GLY A 197 -1.42 8.67 0.10
N GLY A 198 -0.51 7.78 -0.30
CA GLY A 198 -0.71 6.33 -0.23
C GLY A 198 -1.82 5.81 -1.16
N CYS A 199 -2.30 4.58 -0.92
CA CYS A 199 -3.38 3.98 -1.71
C CYS A 199 -4.75 4.63 -1.41
N PRO A 200 -5.58 4.98 -2.42
CA PRO A 200 -6.95 5.46 -2.19
C PRO A 200 -7.85 4.51 -1.41
N LYS A 201 -7.63 3.18 -1.49
CA LYS A 201 -8.37 2.16 -0.69
C LYS A 201 -8.39 2.51 0.79
N HIS A 202 -7.31 3.12 1.30
CA HIS A 202 -7.12 3.36 2.73
C HIS A 202 -7.46 4.80 3.16
N ARG A 203 -8.08 5.62 2.29
CA ARG A 203 -8.36 7.05 2.56
C ARG A 203 -9.80 7.32 3.01
N PHE A 204 -10.29 6.53 3.98
CA PHE A 204 -11.66 6.63 4.47
C PHE A 204 -11.78 7.19 5.89
N MET A 205 -10.66 7.36 6.61
CA MET A 205 -10.64 8.00 7.93
C MET A 205 -10.93 9.49 7.80
N LEU A 206 -11.66 10.08 8.76
CA LEU A 206 -11.89 11.52 8.80
C LEU A 206 -10.93 12.20 9.78
N ASP A 207 -10.50 13.43 9.48
CA ASP A 207 -9.81 14.30 10.41
C ASP A 207 -10.80 15.08 11.31
N ALA A 208 -10.26 15.87 12.24
CA ALA A 208 -11.07 16.67 13.17
C ALA A 208 -11.97 17.72 12.49
N SER A 209 -11.70 18.04 11.22
CA SER A 209 -12.51 18.95 10.39
C SER A 209 -13.53 18.22 9.51
N GLY A 210 -13.61 16.89 9.62
CA GLY A 210 -14.51 16.05 8.82
C GLY A 210 -14.03 15.78 7.39
N GLN A 211 -12.77 16.12 7.05
CA GLN A 211 -12.18 15.80 5.74
C GLN A 211 -11.53 14.41 5.77
N THR A 212 -11.51 13.71 4.64
CA THR A 212 -10.79 12.44 4.55
C THR A 212 -9.30 12.65 4.80
N ARG A 213 -8.70 11.73 5.54
CA ARG A 213 -7.29 11.72 5.94
C ARG A 213 -6.59 10.53 5.29
N ALA A 214 -5.40 10.76 4.76
CA ALA A 214 -4.57 9.71 4.20
C ALA A 214 -3.94 8.83 5.30
N GLU A 215 -3.58 7.60 4.92
CA GLU A 215 -2.89 6.65 5.79
C GLU A 215 -1.59 7.23 6.38
N LEU A 216 -1.39 6.93 7.66
CA LEU A 216 -0.30 7.40 8.51
C LEU A 216 1.09 6.86 8.15
N PHE A 217 1.21 5.95 7.18
CA PHE A 217 2.49 5.39 6.69
C PHE A 217 3.55 6.49 6.52
N VAL A 218 3.22 7.61 5.86
CA VAL A 218 4.21 8.68 5.59
C VAL A 218 4.06 9.95 6.41
N CYS A 219 2.93 10.17 7.08
CA CYS A 219 2.79 11.35 7.92
C CYS A 219 3.83 11.39 9.05
N ARG A 220 4.21 10.22 9.62
CA ARG A 220 5.30 10.12 10.60
C ARG A 220 6.68 9.85 9.98
N VAL A 221 6.75 9.25 8.78
CA VAL A 221 8.02 9.12 8.02
C VAL A 221 8.53 10.48 7.50
N SER A 222 7.71 11.54 7.57
CA SER A 222 8.23 12.91 7.47
C SER A 222 9.36 13.21 8.46
N ALA A 223 9.45 12.47 9.57
CA ALA A 223 10.58 12.51 10.50
C ALA A 223 11.86 11.83 9.95
N LEU A 224 11.75 10.91 8.97
CA LEU A 224 12.90 10.25 8.34
C LEU A 224 13.57 11.14 7.28
N PHE A 225 12.85 12.13 6.76
CA PHE A 225 13.30 13.05 5.73
C PHE A 225 13.24 14.48 6.28
N PRO A 226 14.29 14.98 6.95
CA PRO A 226 14.29 16.37 7.43
C PRO A 226 14.00 17.33 6.26
N PRO A 227 13.34 18.48 6.53
CA PRO A 227 13.12 19.48 5.49
C PRO A 227 14.48 19.81 4.86
N SER A 228 14.53 19.78 3.53
CA SER A 228 15.74 20.09 2.78
C SER A 228 16.32 21.41 3.26
N THR A 229 17.42 21.37 4.01
CA THR A 229 18.41 22.44 3.88
C THR A 229 18.81 22.41 2.42
N ALA A 230 18.52 23.51 1.72
CA ALA A 230 18.86 23.73 0.34
C ALA A 230 20.25 23.16 0.04
N ILE A 231 20.29 22.08 -0.74
CA ILE A 231 21.49 21.76 -1.51
C ILE A 231 21.39 22.73 -2.69
N SER A 232 22.14 23.83 -2.55
CA SER A 232 22.40 24.86 -3.54
C SER A 232 22.92 24.30 -4.85
#